data_AF-A0A1X1Q7G5-F1
#
_entry.id   AF-A0A1X1Q7G5-F1
#
_cell.length_a   1.000
_cell.length_b   1.000
_cell.length_c   1.000
_cell.angle_alpha   90.00
_cell.angle_beta   90.00
_cell.angle_gamma   90.00
#
_symmetry.space_group_name_H-M   'P 1'
#
loop_
_entity.id
_entity.type
_entity.pdbx_description
1 polymer ?
#
loop_
_entity_poly.entity_id
_entity_poly.type
_entity_poly.pdbx_seq_one_letter_code
_entity_poly.pdbx_strand_id
1 'polypeptide(L)'
;MEKLYRLLITQIFVTVIMFAAVSLNASQCQAAHWEQVASSSDIIVQIDASTVDWVEYPDLGRNIVCSYKFIETDKSYIIRHCAFREIGGKPEYAIFEYTTFDGADNQREHKGNSTPTSDDYKPIIPGSDGELFYEIAKMYVRK
;
A
#
# COMPACT_ATOMS: atom_id res chain seq x y z
N MET A 1 3.94 56.80 5.51
CA MET A 1 4.70 55.71 4.84
C MET A 1 4.93 54.50 5.73
N GLU A 2 5.30 54.64 7.02
CA GLU A 2 5.52 53.50 7.92
C GLU A 2 4.33 52.55 8.11
N LYS A 3 3.09 53.08 8.19
CA LYS A 3 1.89 52.24 8.36
C LYS A 3 1.62 51.32 7.16
N LEU A 4 1.93 51.78 5.94
CA LEU A 4 1.75 51.00 4.72
C LEU A 4 2.80 49.88 4.62
N TYR A 5 4.04 50.18 5.01
CA TYR A 5 5.12 49.20 5.09
C TYR A 5 4.84 48.10 6.11
N ARG A 6 4.33 48.45 7.30
CA ARG A 6 3.95 47.46 8.31
C ARG A 6 2.84 46.53 7.83
N LEU A 7 1.86 47.07 7.10
CA LEU A 7 0.73 46.27 6.58
C LEU A 7 1.20 45.27 5.50
N LEU A 8 2.08 45.71 4.60
CA LEU A 8 2.66 44.87 3.55
C LEU A 8 3.54 43.75 4.14
N ILE A 9 4.35 44.06 5.15
CA ILE A 9 5.18 43.06 5.83
C ILE A 9 4.28 42.01 6.49
N THR A 10 3.24 42.41 7.22
CA THR A 10 2.31 41.47 7.85
C THR A 10 1.61 40.59 6.81
N GLN A 11 1.19 41.14 5.66
CA GLN A 11 0.57 40.35 4.59
C GLN A 11 1.54 39.33 4.00
N ILE A 12 2.79 39.70 3.74
CA ILE A 12 3.82 38.76 3.25
C ILE A 12 4.03 37.62 4.25
N PHE A 13 4.15 37.94 5.55
CA PHE A 13 4.31 36.93 6.60
C PHE A 13 3.13 35.96 6.67
N VAL A 14 1.89 36.46 6.63
CA VAL A 14 0.69 35.61 6.63
C VAL A 14 0.66 34.72 5.39
N THR A 15 1.04 35.25 4.23
CA THR A 15 1.05 34.49 2.96
C THR A 15 2.09 33.37 3.00
N VAL A 16 3.30 33.64 3.50
CA VAL A 16 4.37 32.64 3.66
C VAL A 16 3.95 31.54 4.65
N ILE A 17 3.30 31.92 5.76
CA ILE A 17 2.81 30.95 6.76
C ILE A 17 1.70 30.07 6.17
N MET A 18 0.76 30.64 5.42
CA MET A 18 -0.29 29.85 4.76
C MET A 18 0.29 28.92 3.69
N PHE A 19 1.27 29.39 2.91
CA PHE A 19 1.94 28.53 1.92
C PHE A 19 2.68 27.38 2.59
N ALA A 20 3.41 27.63 3.68
CA ALA A 20 4.10 26.59 4.44
C ALA A 20 3.11 25.57 5.05
N ALA A 21 1.98 26.03 5.61
CA ALA A 21 0.96 25.17 6.18
C ALA A 21 0.28 24.26 5.13
N VAL A 22 0.04 24.77 3.91
CA VAL A 22 -0.50 23.96 2.81
C VAL A 22 0.55 22.98 2.28
N SER A 23 1.81 23.39 2.20
CA SER A 23 2.93 22.55 1.73
C SER A 23 3.21 21.37 2.67
N LEU A 24 3.06 21.56 3.98
CA LEU A 24 3.25 20.51 4.98
C LEU A 24 2.09 19.49 4.98
N ASN A 25 0.88 19.92 4.61
CA ASN A 25 -0.30 19.04 4.52
C ASN A 25 -0.40 18.29 3.18
N ALA A 26 0.36 18.67 2.15
CA ALA A 26 0.43 17.94 0.89
C ALA A 26 1.30 16.66 0.96
N SER A 27 1.89 16.37 2.13
CA SER A 27 3.08 15.53 2.23
C SER A 27 2.89 14.01 2.27
N GLN A 28 1.68 13.45 2.11
CA GLN A 28 1.52 11.99 2.18
C GLN A 28 0.57 11.37 1.14
N CYS A 29 0.45 11.94 -0.05
CA CYS A 29 0.11 11.12 -1.20
C CYS A 29 1.42 10.62 -1.82
N GLN A 30 2.06 9.65 -1.16
CA GLN A 30 3.21 8.98 -1.74
C GLN A 30 2.72 8.19 -2.95
N ALA A 31 3.27 8.51 -4.13
CA ALA A 31 2.97 7.74 -5.32
C ALA A 31 3.41 6.28 -5.10
N ALA A 32 2.53 5.35 -5.43
CA ALA A 32 2.81 3.92 -5.32
C ALA A 32 4.11 3.56 -6.06
N HIS A 33 4.97 2.76 -5.42
CA HIS A 33 6.24 2.33 -5.96
C HIS A 33 6.19 0.84 -6.32
N TRP A 34 5.70 0.55 -7.52
CA TRP A 34 5.51 -0.82 -8.00
C TRP A 34 6.81 -1.46 -8.49
N GLU A 35 7.24 -2.54 -7.84
CA GLU A 35 8.39 -3.35 -8.23
C GLU A 35 7.91 -4.73 -8.71
N GLN A 36 8.40 -5.20 -9.86
CA GLN A 36 8.03 -6.52 -10.39
C GLN A 36 8.69 -7.64 -9.57
N VAL A 37 7.88 -8.60 -9.11
CA VAL A 37 8.30 -9.68 -8.21
C VAL A 37 8.16 -11.07 -8.81
N ALA A 38 7.24 -11.24 -9.77
CA ALA A 38 7.05 -12.48 -10.51
C ALA A 38 6.47 -12.20 -11.91
N SER A 39 6.69 -13.11 -12.85
CA SER A 39 6.08 -13.06 -14.18
C SER A 39 5.93 -14.46 -14.75
N SER A 40 4.81 -14.69 -15.44
CA SER A 40 4.54 -15.84 -16.29
C SER A 40 4.15 -15.38 -17.71
N SER A 41 3.73 -16.31 -18.58
CA SER A 41 3.16 -15.98 -19.89
C SER A 41 1.90 -15.11 -19.81
N ASP A 42 1.14 -15.25 -18.73
CA ASP A 42 -0.23 -14.72 -18.65
C ASP A 42 -0.36 -13.59 -17.63
N ILE A 43 0.54 -13.53 -16.64
CA ILE A 43 0.42 -12.61 -15.50
C ILE A 43 1.79 -12.02 -15.13
N ILE A 44 1.80 -10.71 -14.87
CA ILE A 44 2.90 -10.00 -14.20
C ILE A 44 2.44 -9.66 -12.78
N VAL A 45 3.28 -9.93 -11.79
CA VAL A 45 3.00 -9.57 -10.38
C VAL A 45 3.97 -8.50 -9.93
N GLN A 46 3.43 -7.43 -9.34
CA GLN A 46 4.19 -6.34 -8.76
C GLN A 46 3.80 -6.16 -7.29
N ILE A 47 4.74 -5.70 -6.46
CA ILE A 47 4.49 -5.26 -5.08
C ILE A 47 4.63 -3.75 -5.00
N ASP A 48 3.77 -3.07 -4.23
CA ASP A 48 4.01 -1.68 -3.89
C ASP A 48 4.99 -1.61 -2.71
N ALA A 49 6.25 -1.38 -3.01
CA ALA A 49 7.33 -1.31 -2.01
C ALA A 49 7.14 -0.17 -1.00
N SER A 50 6.31 0.82 -1.31
CA SER A 50 6.06 1.97 -0.43
C SER A 50 5.00 1.72 0.63
N THR A 51 4.16 0.69 0.47
CA THR A 51 3.05 0.38 1.39
C THR A 51 3.35 -0.81 2.31
N VAL A 52 4.51 -1.43 2.16
CA VAL A 52 4.90 -2.61 2.96
C VAL A 52 5.27 -2.18 4.37
N ASP A 53 4.46 -2.56 5.37
CA ASP A 53 4.69 -2.17 6.76
C ASP A 53 4.30 -3.27 7.77
N TRP A 54 4.85 -3.17 8.98
CA TRP A 54 4.41 -3.93 10.14
C TRP A 54 3.21 -3.26 10.80
N VAL A 55 2.11 -3.99 10.88
CA VAL A 55 0.89 -3.53 11.55
C VAL A 55 0.54 -4.47 12.69
N GLU A 56 0.34 -3.92 13.89
CA GLU A 56 -0.15 -4.66 15.04
C GLU A 56 -1.67 -4.56 15.09
N TYR A 57 -2.36 -5.69 14.95
CA TYR A 57 -3.82 -5.78 15.09
C TYR A 57 -4.17 -6.37 16.47
N PRO A 58 -5.11 -5.79 17.24
CA PRO A 58 -5.40 -6.21 18.62
C PRO A 58 -5.63 -7.72 18.82
N ASP A 59 -6.37 -8.35 17.90
CA ASP A 59 -6.76 -9.78 18.00
C ASP A 59 -6.02 -10.70 17.01
N LEU A 60 -5.24 -10.13 16.09
CA LEU A 60 -4.55 -10.88 15.03
C LEU A 60 -3.02 -10.80 15.17
N GLY A 61 -2.55 -10.04 16.15
CA GLY A 61 -1.14 -9.80 16.43
C GLY A 61 -0.44 -9.03 15.33
N ARG A 62 0.87 -9.26 15.24
CA ARG A 62 1.76 -8.60 14.30
C ARG A 62 1.64 -9.17 12.88
N ASN A 63 1.38 -8.29 11.93
CA ASN A 63 1.18 -8.61 10.53
C ASN A 63 2.08 -7.76 9.63
N ILE A 64 2.51 -8.32 8.50
CA ILE A 64 3.08 -7.56 7.39
C ILE A 64 1.94 -7.24 6.44
N VAL A 65 1.64 -5.96 6.26
CA VAL A 65 0.60 -5.50 5.33
C VAL A 65 1.27 -4.95 4.07
N CYS A 66 0.76 -5.30 2.90
CA CYS A 66 1.28 -4.82 1.62
C CYS A 66 0.25 -4.95 0.49
N SER A 67 0.55 -4.31 -0.63
CA SER A 67 -0.29 -4.34 -1.83
C SER A 67 0.42 -5.08 -2.96
N TYR A 68 -0.26 -6.07 -3.55
CA TYR A 68 0.20 -6.77 -4.75
C TYR A 68 -0.70 -6.43 -5.94
N LYS A 69 -0.10 -6.13 -7.09
CA LYS A 69 -0.80 -5.91 -8.36
C LYS A 69 -0.53 -7.08 -9.31
N PHE A 70 -1.60 -7.69 -9.78
CA PHE A 70 -1.57 -8.78 -10.77
C PHE A 70 -2.10 -8.24 -12.08
N ILE A 71 -1.25 -8.19 -13.11
CA ILE A 71 -1.54 -7.60 -14.41
C ILE A 71 -1.65 -8.73 -15.43
N GLU A 72 -2.79 -8.78 -16.13
CA GLU A 72 -3.05 -9.75 -17.19
C GLU A 72 -2.54 -9.25 -18.56
N THR A 73 -2.52 -10.14 -19.55
CA THR A 73 -2.05 -9.84 -20.91
C THR A 73 -2.84 -8.75 -21.63
N ASP A 74 -4.14 -8.61 -21.31
CA ASP A 74 -5.01 -7.56 -21.85
C ASP A 74 -4.85 -6.21 -21.11
N LYS A 75 -3.89 -6.13 -20.19
CA LYS A 75 -3.58 -5.01 -19.29
C LYS A 75 -4.62 -4.76 -18.20
N SER A 76 -5.67 -5.57 -18.09
CA SER A 76 -6.50 -5.55 -16.88
C SER A 76 -5.66 -5.96 -15.68
N TYR A 77 -6.01 -5.46 -14.50
CA TYR A 77 -5.28 -5.81 -13.29
C TYR A 77 -6.13 -5.78 -12.04
N ILE A 78 -5.68 -6.53 -11.05
CA ILE A 78 -6.24 -6.52 -9.69
C ILE A 78 -5.15 -6.11 -8.72
N ILE A 79 -5.46 -5.13 -7.88
CA ILE A 79 -4.67 -4.79 -6.70
C ILE A 79 -5.28 -5.50 -5.51
N ARG A 80 -4.49 -6.30 -4.81
CA ARG A 80 -4.86 -7.04 -3.60
C ARG A 80 -4.11 -6.48 -2.40
N HIS A 81 -4.84 -6.14 -1.37
CA HIS A 81 -4.30 -5.84 -0.05
C HIS A 81 -4.20 -7.13 0.75
N CYS A 82 -2.97 -7.43 1.13
CA CYS A 82 -2.59 -8.67 1.77
C CYS A 82 -2.05 -8.39 3.17
N ALA A 83 -2.38 -9.26 4.11
CA ALA A 83 -1.76 -9.33 5.42
C ALA A 83 -1.09 -10.69 5.58
N PHE A 84 0.15 -10.71 6.06
CA PHE A 84 0.88 -11.94 6.38
C PHE A 84 1.23 -11.97 7.85
N ARG A 85 1.09 -13.13 8.48
CA ARG A 85 1.52 -13.36 9.87
C ARG A 85 2.22 -14.70 10.00
N GLU A 86 2.82 -14.90 11.16
CA GLU A 86 3.40 -16.17 11.55
C GLU A 86 2.78 -16.62 12.87
N ILE A 87 2.12 -17.78 12.88
CA ILE A 87 1.55 -18.39 14.09
C ILE A 87 2.26 -19.71 14.34
N GLY A 88 2.96 -19.81 15.47
CA GLY A 88 3.67 -21.03 15.85
C GLY A 88 4.74 -21.45 14.82
N GLY A 89 5.42 -20.50 14.20
CA GLY A 89 6.43 -20.75 13.16
C GLY A 89 5.86 -21.07 11.78
N LYS A 90 4.54 -20.97 11.58
CA LYS A 90 3.88 -21.25 10.30
C LYS A 90 3.34 -19.95 9.69
N PRO A 91 3.72 -19.61 8.46
CA PRO A 91 3.22 -18.42 7.81
C PRO A 91 1.78 -18.61 7.31
N GLU A 92 0.98 -17.57 7.48
CA GLU A 92 -0.39 -17.47 7.00
C GLU A 92 -0.56 -16.14 6.25
N TYR A 93 -1.51 -16.11 5.31
CA TYR A 93 -1.85 -14.92 4.55
C TYR A 93 -3.35 -14.70 4.51
N ALA A 94 -3.76 -13.44 4.44
CA ALA A 94 -5.13 -13.01 4.18
C ALA A 94 -5.12 -12.00 3.04
N ILE A 95 -6.09 -12.12 2.12
CA ILE A 95 -6.43 -11.06 1.16
C ILE A 95 -7.73 -10.45 1.66
N PHE A 96 -7.66 -9.26 2.25
CA PHE A 96 -8.80 -8.67 2.95
C PHE A 96 -9.48 -7.56 2.14
N GLU A 97 -8.83 -7.07 1.09
CA GLU A 97 -9.36 -6.06 0.19
C GLU A 97 -8.75 -6.20 -1.20
N TYR A 98 -9.56 -5.92 -2.22
CA TYR A 98 -9.09 -5.85 -3.59
C TYR A 98 -9.86 -4.82 -4.42
N THR A 99 -9.17 -4.32 -5.44
CA THR A 99 -9.74 -3.43 -6.46
C THR A 99 -9.34 -3.92 -7.83
N THR A 100 -10.29 -4.04 -8.76
CA THR A 100 -10.04 -4.49 -10.14
C THR A 100 -10.17 -3.33 -11.12
N PHE A 101 -9.34 -3.33 -12.14
CA PHE A 101 -9.27 -2.30 -13.18
C PHE A 101 -9.27 -2.97 -14.55
N ASP A 102 -9.89 -2.33 -15.55
CA ASP A 102 -9.73 -2.75 -16.93
C ASP A 102 -8.43 -2.22 -17.56
N GLY A 103 -8.11 -2.66 -18.78
CA GLY A 103 -6.90 -2.26 -19.50
C GLY A 103 -6.83 -0.77 -19.91
N ALA A 104 -7.84 0.02 -19.56
CA ALA A 104 -7.88 1.47 -19.73
C ALA A 104 -7.84 2.20 -18.36
N ASP A 105 -7.42 1.53 -17.29
CA ASP A 105 -7.31 2.04 -15.92
C ASP A 105 -8.64 2.45 -15.28
N ASN A 106 -9.78 2.00 -15.81
CA ASN A 106 -11.06 2.25 -15.18
C ASN A 106 -11.31 1.21 -14.09
N GLN A 107 -11.59 1.69 -12.87
CA GLN A 107 -12.01 0.82 -11.78
C GLN A 107 -13.34 0.12 -12.12
N ARG A 108 -13.36 -1.20 -11.97
CA ARG A 108 -14.53 -2.07 -12.23
C ARG A 108 -15.23 -2.50 -10.95
N GLU A 109 -14.45 -2.88 -9.95
CA GLU A 109 -14.94 -3.41 -8.69
C GLU A 109 -13.97 -3.00 -7.57
N HIS A 110 -14.53 -2.79 -6.39
CA HIS A 110 -13.79 -2.72 -5.14
C HIS A 110 -14.57 -3.52 -4.10
N LYS A 111 -13.87 -4.39 -3.37
CA LYS A 111 -14.47 -5.23 -2.34
C LYS A 111 -13.44 -5.53 -1.26
N GLY A 112 -13.89 -5.50 -0.01
CA GLY A 112 -13.04 -5.80 1.12
C GLY A 112 -13.43 -5.07 2.38
N ASN A 113 -12.59 -5.21 3.39
CA ASN A 113 -12.62 -4.44 4.62
C ASN A 113 -11.29 -3.69 4.77
N SER A 114 -11.20 -2.72 5.67
CA SER A 114 -9.93 -2.02 5.93
C SER A 114 -8.92 -2.87 6.72
N THR A 115 -9.36 -3.97 7.32
CA THR A 115 -8.55 -4.88 8.12
C THR A 115 -8.98 -6.33 7.90
N PRO A 116 -8.05 -7.30 7.95
CA PRO A 116 -8.39 -8.71 7.90
C PRO A 116 -9.13 -9.14 9.17
N THR A 117 -9.88 -10.24 9.07
CA THR A 117 -10.45 -10.99 10.19
C THR A 117 -9.69 -12.32 10.35
N SER A 118 -9.88 -13.02 11.47
CA SER A 118 -9.21 -14.31 11.71
C SER A 118 -9.53 -15.35 10.63
N ASP A 119 -10.74 -15.29 10.08
CA ASP A 119 -11.29 -16.27 9.16
C ASP A 119 -10.77 -16.06 7.72
N ASP A 120 -10.19 -14.90 7.44
CA ASP A 120 -9.58 -14.59 6.15
C ASP A 120 -8.22 -15.30 5.97
N TYR A 121 -7.59 -15.72 7.07
CA TYR A 121 -6.24 -16.30 7.03
C TYR A 121 -6.25 -17.73 6.54
N LYS A 122 -5.33 -17.98 5.59
CA LYS A 122 -5.06 -19.29 5.03
C LYS A 122 -3.58 -19.62 5.23
N PRO A 123 -3.25 -20.90 5.47
CA PRO A 123 -1.85 -21.31 5.56
C PRO A 123 -1.15 -21.07 4.23
N ILE A 124 0.11 -20.63 4.29
CA ILE A 124 0.98 -20.54 3.12
C ILE A 124 1.61 -21.92 2.89
N ILE A 125 1.44 -22.45 1.68
CA ILE A 125 1.97 -23.76 1.31
C ILE A 125 3.46 -23.59 0.92
N PRO A 126 4.38 -24.40 1.49
CA PRO A 126 5.79 -24.37 1.10
C PRO A 126 5.97 -24.67 -0.40
N GLY A 127 6.84 -23.91 -1.04
CA GLY A 127 7.12 -23.96 -2.48
C GLY A 127 6.07 -23.28 -3.38
N SER A 128 5.03 -22.65 -2.80
CA SER A 128 4.01 -21.93 -3.56
C SER A 128 4.42 -20.49 -3.85
N ASP A 129 3.77 -19.86 -4.84
CA ASP A 129 3.90 -18.41 -5.09
C ASP A 129 3.56 -17.58 -3.84
N GLY A 130 2.66 -18.08 -2.98
CA GLY A 130 2.34 -17.44 -1.70
C GLY A 130 3.54 -17.38 -0.74
N GLU A 131 4.41 -18.38 -0.74
CA GLU A 131 5.65 -18.37 0.04
C GLU A 131 6.66 -17.36 -0.52
N LEU A 132 6.78 -17.31 -1.84
CA LEU A 132 7.60 -16.30 -2.52
C LEU A 132 7.15 -14.89 -2.14
N PHE A 133 5.85 -14.60 -2.22
CA PHE A 133 5.30 -13.28 -1.88
C PHE A 133 5.47 -12.95 -0.40
N TYR A 134 5.33 -13.93 0.49
CA TYR A 134 5.58 -13.72 1.91
C TYR A 134 7.04 -13.34 2.19
N GLU A 135 8.00 -14.06 1.62
CA GLU A 135 9.42 -13.78 1.80
C GLU A 135 9.83 -12.43 1.18
N ILE A 136 9.23 -12.05 0.05
CA ILE A 136 9.43 -10.72 -0.54
C ILE A 136 8.90 -9.62 0.38
N ALA A 137 7.67 -9.74 0.88
CA ALA A 137 7.10 -8.77 1.80
C ALA A 137 7.98 -8.61 3.07
N LYS A 138 8.50 -9.71 3.62
CA LYS A 138 9.46 -9.70 4.73
C LYS A 138 10.75 -8.96 4.40
N MET A 139 11.26 -9.05 3.17
CA MET A 139 12.47 -8.33 2.77
C MET A 139 12.26 -6.83 2.79
N TYR A 140 11.08 -6.32 2.39
CA TYR A 140 10.81 -4.88 2.40
C TYR A 140 10.65 -4.33 3.83
N VAL A 141 9.93 -5.01 4.72
CA VAL A 141 9.78 -4.54 6.12
C VAL A 141 11.05 -4.69 6.98
N ARG A 142 12.13 -5.25 6.42
CA ARG A 142 13.46 -5.34 7.06
C ARG A 142 14.41 -4.22 6.64
N LYS A 143 14.10 -3.49 5.56
CA LYS A 143 14.90 -2.36 5.06
C LYS A 143 14.66 -1.12 5.92
#